data_AF-A0A0C9S1V2-F1
#
_entry.id   AF-A0A0C9S1V2-F1
#
_cell.length_a   1.000
_cell.length_b   1.000
_cell.length_c   1.000
_cell.angle_alpha   90.00
_cell.angle_beta   90.00
_cell.angle_gamma   90.00
#
_symmetry.space_group_name_H-M   'P 1'
#
loop_
_entity.id
_entity.type
_entity.pdbx_description
1 polymer ?
#
loop_
_entity_poly.entity_id
_entity_poly.type
_entity_poly.pdbx_seq_one_letter_code
_entity_poly.pdbx_strand_id
1 'polypeptide(L)'
;MIWNETTRMNIFFLVCAALLSITAGLTTEEAFYGYTAEMSDVRAHIHNFSDYMSSIDNKIQMISKEFYWNISSLRSQYGSRMDEHFQKKYRPKAAHFLENSTFAKDCSQYIENLLKDNRQHQIELNEYIDTAVYSVRKIFGTIYEELAVARGTLGALEMDAYNCGLDFQPSQIKAPFNCAWKILDRVMTVRSEAVARIYIDMISLEFIKATALRKVHVSVRDRFIPDFYRESGIDGWLNVYCPE
;
A
#
# COMPACT_ATOMS: atom_id res chain seq x y z
N MET A 1 -6.33 46.45 69.43
CA MET A 1 -6.68 45.03 69.64
C MET A 1 -5.58 44.19 69.01
N ILE A 2 -4.62 43.74 69.82
CA ILE A 2 -3.41 43.02 69.36
C ILE A 2 -3.79 41.54 69.31
N TRP A 3 -3.97 41.01 68.11
CA TRP A 3 -4.21 39.58 67.94
C TRP A 3 -2.90 38.83 68.24
N ASN A 4 -2.96 37.87 69.15
CA ASN A 4 -1.83 37.02 69.53
C ASN A 4 -1.37 36.19 68.31
N GLU A 5 -0.06 35.93 68.16
CA GLU A 5 0.50 35.28 66.97
C GLU A 5 -0.09 33.90 66.73
N THR A 6 -0.41 33.17 67.79
CA THR A 6 -1.08 31.86 67.74
C THR A 6 -2.49 31.97 67.13
N THR A 7 -3.20 33.05 67.42
CA THR A 7 -4.55 33.30 66.89
C THR A 7 -4.50 33.66 65.40
N ARG A 8 -3.48 34.40 64.97
CA ARG A 8 -3.24 34.71 63.54
C ARG A 8 -2.88 33.45 62.74
N MET A 9 -2.03 32.58 63.30
CA MET A 9 -1.63 31.33 62.66
C MET A 9 -2.81 30.36 62.54
N ASN A 10 -3.66 30.24 63.57
CA ASN A 10 -4.85 29.39 63.53
C ASN A 10 -5.92 29.92 62.56
N ILE A 11 -6.12 31.24 62.49
CA ILE A 11 -7.01 31.85 61.51
C ILE A 11 -6.45 31.66 60.09
N PHE A 12 -5.14 31.78 59.89
CA PHE A 12 -4.51 31.51 58.60
C PHE A 12 -4.66 30.05 58.18
N PHE A 13 -4.44 29.09 59.09
CA PHE A 13 -4.71 27.67 58.82
C PHE A 13 -6.18 27.39 58.55
N LEU A 14 -7.11 28.03 59.25
CA LEU A 14 -8.55 27.91 59.01
C LEU A 14 -8.97 28.54 57.68
N VAL A 15 -8.40 29.69 57.30
CA VAL A 15 -8.65 30.34 56.02
C VAL A 15 -8.03 29.54 54.88
N CYS A 16 -6.84 28.97 55.04
CA CYS A 16 -6.22 28.06 54.07
C CYS A 16 -6.97 26.73 53.96
N ALA A 17 -7.40 26.15 55.08
CA ALA A 17 -8.20 24.93 55.09
C ALA A 17 -9.61 25.19 54.52
N ALA A 18 -10.21 26.35 54.79
CA ALA A 18 -11.47 26.77 54.18
C ALA A 18 -11.30 27.07 52.69
N LEU A 19 -10.21 27.72 52.26
CA LEU A 19 -9.88 27.92 50.85
C LEU A 19 -9.67 26.57 50.13
N LEU A 20 -8.98 25.62 50.76
CA LEU A 20 -8.81 24.25 50.25
C LEU A 20 -10.14 23.46 50.20
N SER A 21 -11.00 23.66 51.19
CA SER A 21 -12.34 23.02 51.25
C SER A 21 -13.32 23.66 50.27
N ILE A 22 -13.18 24.96 49.99
CA ILE A 22 -13.93 25.70 48.96
C ILE A 22 -13.45 25.26 47.57
N THR A 23 -12.14 25.05 47.37
CA THR A 23 -11.64 24.46 46.11
C THR A 23 -12.04 22.98 45.92
N ALA A 24 -12.24 22.22 47.00
CA ALA A 24 -12.68 20.81 46.95
C ALA A 24 -14.21 20.65 46.86
N GLY A 25 -14.99 21.66 47.22
CA GLY A 25 -16.46 21.69 47.13
C GLY A 25 -17.02 22.23 45.80
N LEU A 26 -16.15 22.53 44.84
CA LEU A 26 -16.46 23.17 43.55
C LEU A 26 -16.00 22.32 42.33
N THR A 27 -16.01 20.98 42.37
CA THR A 27 -15.95 20.19 41.11
C THR A 27 -17.27 20.32 40.37
N THR A 28 -17.24 21.06 39.26
CA THR A 28 -18.39 21.40 38.43
C THR A 28 -18.14 20.99 36.97
N GLU A 29 -19.09 20.24 36.41
CA GLU A 29 -19.35 19.78 35.01
C GLU A 29 -18.20 19.57 34.03
N GLU A 30 -17.41 20.58 33.71
CA GLU A 30 -16.18 20.47 32.93
C GLU A 30 -14.98 20.02 33.76
N ALA A 31 -15.17 19.78 35.07
CA ALA A 31 -14.24 19.19 36.04
C ALA A 31 -14.51 17.67 36.19
N PHE A 32 -13.91 16.82 35.38
CA PHE A 32 -12.84 17.16 34.46
C PHE A 32 -13.15 16.44 33.15
N TYR A 33 -13.71 17.18 32.17
CA TYR A 33 -13.87 16.77 30.75
C TYR A 33 -12.60 16.14 30.23
N GLY A 34 -11.40 16.34 30.76
CA GLY A 34 -10.65 17.20 31.71
C GLY A 34 -9.66 16.29 32.46
N TYR A 35 -10.18 15.15 32.92
CA TYR A 35 -9.59 13.83 32.74
C TYR A 35 -9.61 13.50 31.21
N THR A 36 -9.26 14.55 30.45
CA THR A 36 -9.49 14.97 29.06
C THR A 36 -8.50 14.25 28.26
N ALA A 37 -8.85 13.02 27.90
CA ALA A 37 -8.12 12.30 26.89
C ALA A 37 -6.64 12.66 27.00
N GLU A 38 -5.94 12.74 28.15
CA GLU A 38 -5.96 12.06 29.47
C GLU A 38 -5.93 10.56 29.31
N MET A 39 -4.81 10.09 28.78
CA MET A 39 -3.60 10.91 28.49
C MET A 39 -3.18 10.91 27.06
N SER A 40 -4.11 11.38 26.23
CA SER A 40 -4.07 11.69 24.81
C SER A 40 -3.70 10.53 23.95
N ASP A 41 -3.29 9.43 24.55
CA ASP A 41 -3.03 8.14 23.97
C ASP A 41 -4.13 7.70 23.02
N VAL A 42 -5.42 7.96 23.29
CA VAL A 42 -6.46 7.70 22.26
C VAL A 42 -6.14 8.47 20.98
N ARG A 43 -6.03 9.80 21.07
CA ARG A 43 -5.77 10.66 19.90
C ARG A 43 -4.36 10.49 19.35
N ALA A 44 -3.36 10.32 20.20
CA ALA A 44 -1.96 10.11 19.87
C ALA A 44 -1.76 8.73 19.23
N HIS A 45 -2.42 7.67 19.68
CA HIS A 45 -2.41 6.37 19.00
C HIS A 45 -3.14 6.43 17.67
N ILE A 46 -4.25 7.17 17.58
CA ILE A 46 -4.94 7.39 16.30
C ILE A 46 -4.08 8.21 15.33
N HIS A 47 -3.41 9.26 15.80
CA HIS A 47 -2.48 10.06 15.00
C HIS A 47 -1.23 9.26 14.61
N ASN A 48 -0.57 8.58 15.56
CA ASN A 48 0.56 7.71 15.27
C ASN A 48 0.18 6.59 14.30
N PHE A 49 -1.03 6.04 14.43
CA PHE A 49 -1.53 5.07 13.46
C PHE A 49 -1.83 5.72 12.11
N SER A 50 -2.33 6.95 12.08
CA SER A 50 -2.48 7.72 10.84
C SER A 50 -1.14 7.98 10.15
N ASP A 51 -0.10 8.34 10.90
CA ASP A 51 1.27 8.49 10.40
C ASP A 51 1.83 7.15 9.89
N TYR A 52 1.58 6.06 10.62
CA TYR A 52 1.88 4.71 10.17
C TYR A 52 1.17 4.39 8.84
N MET A 53 -0.14 4.65 8.73
CA MET A 53 -0.91 4.45 7.50
C MET A 53 -0.35 5.29 6.35
N SER A 54 0.03 6.55 6.60
CA SER A 54 0.69 7.39 5.60
C SER A 54 2.06 6.85 5.19
N SER A 55 2.85 6.31 6.13
CA SER A 55 4.12 5.64 5.82
C SER A 55 3.90 4.37 4.99
N ILE A 56 2.85 3.60 5.28
CA ILE A 56 2.47 2.42 4.49
C ILE A 56 2.04 2.84 3.09
N ASP A 57 1.20 3.87 2.96
CA ASP A 57 0.77 4.39 1.65
C ASP A 57 1.97 4.86 0.81
N ASN A 58 2.89 5.62 1.41
CA ASN A 58 4.13 6.03 0.74
C ASN A 58 4.94 4.82 0.26
N LYS A 59 5.05 3.78 1.09
CA LYS A 59 5.75 2.54 0.71
C LYS A 59 5.04 1.79 -0.41
N ILE A 60 3.71 1.70 -0.37
CA ILE A 60 2.89 1.11 -1.44
C ILE A 60 3.07 1.89 -2.75
N GLN A 61 3.06 3.22 -2.70
CA GLN A 61 3.30 4.06 -3.88
C GLN A 61 4.69 3.82 -4.47
N MET A 62 5.73 3.70 -3.63
CA MET A 62 7.09 3.35 -4.10
C MET A 62 7.12 1.97 -4.76
N ILE A 63 6.52 0.96 -4.13
CA ILE A 63 6.44 -0.40 -4.67
C ILE A 63 5.67 -0.42 -6.00
N SER A 64 4.54 0.28 -6.06
CA SER A 64 3.72 0.42 -7.26
C SER A 64 4.51 1.07 -8.40
N LYS A 65 5.29 2.12 -8.10
CA LYS A 65 6.16 2.80 -9.07
C LYS A 65 7.26 1.87 -9.59
N GLU A 66 7.93 1.14 -8.72
CA GLU A 66 8.95 0.15 -9.09
C GLU A 66 8.35 -0.95 -9.99
N PHE A 67 7.20 -1.50 -9.60
CA PHE A 67 6.47 -2.49 -10.39
C PHE A 67 6.08 -1.93 -11.77
N TYR A 68 5.52 -0.72 -11.81
CA TYR A 68 5.17 -0.04 -13.05
C TYR A 68 6.37 0.15 -13.97
N TRP A 69 7.53 0.55 -13.43
CA TRP A 69 8.75 0.72 -14.22
C TRP A 69 9.25 -0.61 -14.80
N ASN A 70 9.22 -1.69 -14.01
CA ASN A 70 9.60 -3.02 -14.49
C ASN A 70 8.68 -3.50 -15.63
N ILE A 71 7.37 -3.38 -15.47
CA ILE A 71 6.40 -3.76 -16.50
C ILE A 71 6.49 -2.85 -17.73
N SER A 72 6.65 -1.54 -17.54
CA SER A 72 6.78 -0.58 -18.64
C SER A 72 8.05 -0.80 -19.45
N SER A 73 9.17 -1.13 -18.78
CA SER A 73 10.41 -1.49 -19.45
C SER A 73 10.21 -2.70 -20.36
N LEU A 74 9.56 -3.75 -19.85
CA LEU A 74 9.25 -4.94 -20.64
C LEU A 74 8.32 -4.64 -21.82
N ARG A 75 7.25 -3.86 -21.60
CA ARG A 75 6.35 -3.43 -22.69
C ARG A 75 7.07 -2.57 -23.73
N SER A 76 8.07 -1.79 -23.35
CA SER A 76 8.85 -1.01 -24.31
C SER A 76 9.74 -1.88 -25.19
N GLN A 77 10.30 -2.95 -24.63
CA GLN A 77 11.24 -3.84 -25.31
C GLN A 77 10.56 -4.98 -26.06
N TYR A 78 9.38 -5.40 -25.61
CA TYR A 78 8.70 -6.60 -26.08
C TYR A 78 7.18 -6.40 -26.14
N GLY A 79 6.66 -5.18 -26.19
CA GLY A 79 5.22 -4.96 -26.34
C GLY A 79 4.78 -4.91 -27.80
N SER A 80 3.51 -4.57 -28.04
CA SER A 80 2.87 -4.58 -29.36
C SER A 80 3.63 -3.80 -30.44
N ARG A 81 4.30 -2.70 -30.09
CA ARG A 81 5.12 -1.93 -31.02
C ARG A 81 6.25 -2.75 -31.65
N MET A 82 6.79 -3.72 -30.92
CA MET A 82 7.82 -4.61 -31.43
C MET A 82 7.25 -5.68 -32.37
N ASP A 83 6.03 -6.17 -32.14
CA ASP A 83 5.33 -7.00 -33.11
C ASP A 83 5.11 -6.24 -34.42
N GLU A 84 4.56 -5.01 -34.33
CA GLU A 84 4.35 -4.15 -35.49
C GLU A 84 5.66 -3.90 -36.27
N HIS A 85 6.76 -3.68 -35.55
CA HIS A 85 8.09 -3.54 -36.14
C HIS A 85 8.55 -4.83 -36.86
N PHE A 86 8.44 -5.98 -36.19
CA PHE A 86 8.79 -7.29 -36.75
C PHE A 86 7.97 -7.60 -38.01
N GLN A 87 6.67 -7.39 -37.96
CA GLN A 87 5.76 -7.56 -39.10
C GLN A 87 6.18 -6.67 -40.27
N LYS A 88 6.46 -5.39 -40.01
CA LYS A 88 6.86 -4.44 -41.05
C LYS A 88 8.20 -4.80 -41.70
N LYS A 89 9.16 -5.32 -40.92
CA LYS A 89 10.50 -5.65 -41.41
C LYS A 89 10.56 -6.99 -42.17
N TYR A 90 9.97 -8.06 -41.63
CA TYR A 90 10.19 -9.41 -42.15
C TYR A 90 9.08 -9.90 -43.09
N ARG A 91 7.84 -9.41 -42.97
CA ARG A 91 6.74 -9.84 -43.86
C ARG A 91 7.00 -9.56 -45.35
N PRO A 92 7.59 -8.41 -45.75
CA PRO A 92 7.97 -8.19 -47.14
C PRO A 92 9.08 -9.16 -47.62
N LYS A 93 10.04 -9.51 -46.74
CA LYS A 93 11.10 -10.49 -47.05
C LYS A 93 10.51 -11.87 -47.33
N ALA A 94 9.52 -12.32 -46.54
CA ALA A 94 8.83 -13.58 -46.80
C ALA A 94 8.15 -13.62 -48.18
N ALA A 95 7.44 -12.54 -48.54
CA ALA A 95 6.80 -12.44 -49.85
C ALA A 95 7.83 -12.49 -51.00
N HIS A 96 8.96 -11.79 -50.85
CA HIS A 96 10.04 -11.83 -51.83
C HIS A 96 10.62 -13.24 -52.03
N PHE A 97 10.82 -14.01 -50.96
CA PHE A 97 11.28 -15.39 -51.07
C PHE A 97 10.24 -16.36 -51.65
N LEU A 98 8.94 -16.08 -51.53
CA LEU A 98 7.89 -16.88 -52.18
C LEU A 98 7.83 -16.66 -53.70
N GLU A 99 8.12 -15.44 -54.14
CA GLU A 99 8.05 -15.05 -55.56
C GLU A 99 9.28 -15.51 -56.36
N ASN A 100 10.44 -15.63 -55.71
CA ASN A 100 11.67 -16.10 -56.35
C ASN A 100 11.85 -17.62 -56.23
N SER A 101 11.66 -18.34 -57.35
CA SER A 101 11.74 -19.81 -57.43
C SER A 101 13.11 -20.42 -57.08
N THR A 102 14.16 -19.59 -56.98
CA THR A 102 15.52 -19.99 -56.60
C THR A 102 15.72 -20.04 -55.09
N PHE A 103 14.90 -19.31 -54.33
CA PHE A 103 14.98 -19.24 -52.88
C PHE A 103 13.93 -20.15 -52.27
N ALA A 104 14.39 -21.09 -51.46
CA ALA A 104 13.59 -22.23 -51.04
C ALA A 104 12.32 -21.78 -50.30
N LYS A 105 11.24 -22.53 -50.52
CA LYS A 105 10.03 -22.55 -49.69
C LYS A 105 10.34 -22.51 -48.18
N ASP A 106 11.48 -23.07 -47.78
CA ASP A 106 12.00 -23.10 -46.42
C ASP A 106 12.39 -21.72 -45.85
N CYS A 107 12.88 -20.79 -46.68
CA CYS A 107 13.23 -19.42 -46.26
C CYS A 107 11.99 -18.58 -45.95
N SER A 108 10.96 -18.65 -46.81
CA SER A 108 9.66 -18.04 -46.50
C SER A 108 9.04 -18.69 -45.27
N GLN A 109 9.04 -20.03 -45.18
CA GLN A 109 8.48 -20.74 -44.04
C GLN A 109 9.18 -20.38 -42.73
N TYR A 110 10.50 -20.21 -42.73
CA TYR A 110 11.26 -19.76 -41.57
C TYR A 110 10.78 -18.38 -41.09
N ILE A 111 10.64 -17.41 -42.00
CA ILE A 111 10.15 -16.08 -41.64
C ILE A 111 8.69 -16.13 -41.15
N GLU A 112 7.84 -16.91 -41.80
CA GLU A 112 6.44 -17.10 -41.36
C GLU A 112 6.37 -17.69 -39.94
N ASN A 113 7.20 -18.69 -39.64
CA ASN A 113 7.31 -19.27 -38.30
C ASN A 113 7.80 -18.23 -37.30
N LEU A 114 8.81 -17.44 -37.65
CA LEU A 114 9.36 -16.38 -36.81
C LEU A 114 8.30 -15.29 -36.50
N LEU A 115 7.51 -14.87 -37.48
CA LEU A 115 6.39 -13.93 -37.30
C LEU A 115 5.28 -14.53 -36.43
N LYS A 116 4.95 -15.80 -36.63
CA LYS A 116 3.94 -16.51 -35.83
C LYS A 116 4.38 -16.66 -34.38
N ASP A 117 5.62 -17.06 -34.15
CA ASP A 117 6.19 -17.24 -32.82
C ASP A 117 6.32 -15.90 -32.09
N ASN A 118 6.61 -14.82 -32.83
CA ASN A 118 6.67 -13.47 -32.27
C ASN A 118 5.30 -13.07 -31.74
N ARG A 119 4.26 -13.21 -32.56
CA ARG A 119 2.88 -12.91 -32.17
C ARG A 119 2.41 -13.77 -31.00
N GLN A 120 2.73 -15.06 -31.01
CA GLN A 120 2.38 -15.96 -29.91
C GLN A 120 3.06 -15.52 -28.60
N HIS A 121 4.36 -15.20 -28.66
CA HIS A 121 5.09 -14.72 -27.51
C HIS A 121 4.53 -13.39 -26.97
N GLN A 122 4.08 -12.48 -27.84
CA GLN A 122 3.44 -11.23 -27.44
C GLN A 122 2.13 -11.44 -26.67
N ILE A 123 1.30 -12.38 -27.15
CA ILE A 123 0.06 -12.76 -26.47
C ILE A 123 0.39 -13.28 -25.07
N GLU A 124 1.31 -14.24 -24.97
CA GLU A 124 1.70 -14.82 -23.69
C GLU A 124 2.32 -13.79 -22.75
N LEU A 125 3.21 -12.93 -23.23
CA LEU A 125 3.79 -11.87 -22.41
C LEU A 125 2.72 -10.93 -21.87
N ASN A 126 1.72 -10.56 -22.68
CA ASN A 126 0.60 -9.76 -22.22
C ASN A 126 -0.22 -10.50 -21.16
N GLU A 127 -0.51 -11.78 -21.34
CA GLU A 127 -1.20 -12.61 -20.33
C GLU A 127 -0.43 -12.68 -19.00
N TYR A 128 0.90 -12.85 -19.05
CA TYR A 128 1.76 -12.85 -17.87
C TYR A 128 1.79 -11.49 -17.18
N ILE A 129 1.88 -10.40 -17.95
CA ILE A 129 1.83 -9.04 -17.43
C ILE A 129 0.47 -8.77 -16.78
N ASP A 130 -0.63 -9.14 -17.44
CA ASP A 130 -1.99 -8.92 -16.92
C ASP A 130 -2.22 -9.71 -15.64
N THR A 131 -1.74 -10.96 -15.59
CA THR A 131 -1.77 -11.78 -14.37
C THR A 131 -0.94 -11.16 -13.25
N ALA A 132 0.26 -10.63 -13.56
CA ALA A 132 1.11 -9.95 -12.60
C ALA A 132 0.45 -8.68 -12.05
N VAL A 133 -0.08 -7.83 -12.94
CA VAL A 133 -0.81 -6.61 -12.60
C VAL A 133 -2.03 -6.92 -11.73
N TYR A 134 -2.82 -7.92 -12.11
CA TYR A 134 -3.99 -8.36 -11.35
C TYR A 134 -3.62 -8.82 -9.94
N SER A 135 -2.58 -9.65 -9.82
CA SER A 135 -2.13 -10.19 -8.53
C SER A 135 -1.65 -9.09 -7.58
N VAL A 136 -0.85 -8.15 -8.09
CA VAL A 136 -0.33 -7.01 -7.32
C VAL A 136 -1.46 -6.02 -6.97
N ARG A 137 -2.36 -5.73 -7.93
CA ARG A 137 -3.53 -4.87 -7.69
C ARG A 137 -4.44 -5.45 -6.61
N LYS A 138 -4.65 -6.77 -6.60
CA LYS A 138 -5.50 -7.44 -5.61
C LYS A 138 -4.96 -7.24 -4.20
N ILE A 139 -3.66 -7.46 -3.98
CA ILE A 139 -3.06 -7.28 -2.66
C ILE A 139 -3.01 -5.80 -2.23
N PHE A 140 -2.80 -4.85 -3.18
CA PHE A 140 -2.98 -3.43 -2.88
C PHE A 140 -4.41 -3.12 -2.41
N GLY A 141 -5.42 -3.68 -3.09
CA GLY A 141 -6.82 -3.55 -2.70
C GLY A 141 -7.07 -4.04 -1.28
N THR A 142 -6.55 -5.22 -0.94
CA THR A 142 -6.64 -5.77 0.42
C THR A 142 -6.01 -4.84 1.46
N ILE A 143 -4.79 -4.33 1.21
CA ILE A 143 -4.13 -3.42 2.16
C ILE A 143 -4.94 -2.12 2.31
N TYR A 144 -5.42 -1.52 1.22
CA TYR A 144 -6.23 -0.30 1.29
C TYR A 144 -7.57 -0.50 1.98
N GLU A 145 -8.20 -1.67 1.82
CA GLU A 145 -9.41 -2.04 2.55
C GLU A 145 -9.13 -2.11 4.05
N GLU A 146 -8.05 -2.79 4.47
CA GLU A 146 -7.62 -2.86 5.87
C GLU A 146 -7.32 -1.47 6.45
N LEU A 147 -6.62 -0.61 5.71
CA LEU A 147 -6.35 0.78 6.09
C LEU A 147 -7.67 1.57 6.26
N ALA A 148 -8.62 1.41 5.34
CA ALA A 148 -9.91 2.10 5.38
C ALA A 148 -10.78 1.63 6.56
N VAL A 149 -10.83 0.32 6.81
CA VAL A 149 -11.56 -0.28 7.94
C VAL A 149 -10.95 0.20 9.26
N ALA A 150 -9.62 0.17 9.39
CA ALA A 150 -8.94 0.64 10.59
C ALA A 150 -9.18 2.13 10.82
N ARG A 151 -9.06 2.96 9.77
CA ARG A 151 -9.34 4.41 9.85
C ARG A 151 -10.78 4.70 10.26
N GLY A 152 -11.75 4.01 9.65
CA GLY A 152 -13.17 4.17 9.98
C GLY A 152 -13.46 3.80 11.43
N THR A 153 -12.89 2.68 11.88
CA THR A 153 -13.08 2.17 13.25
C THR A 153 -12.42 3.10 14.28
N LEU A 154 -11.19 3.55 14.03
CA LEU A 154 -10.49 4.50 14.90
C LEU A 154 -11.20 5.86 14.97
N GLY A 155 -11.73 6.35 13.85
CA GLY A 155 -12.54 7.58 13.83
C GLY A 155 -13.83 7.44 14.63
N ALA A 156 -14.51 6.29 14.55
CA ALA A 156 -15.68 6.01 15.39
C ALA A 156 -15.31 5.97 16.88
N LEU A 157 -14.17 5.36 17.23
CA LEU A 157 -13.67 5.33 18.61
C LEU A 157 -13.25 6.72 19.12
N GLU A 158 -12.72 7.60 18.26
CA GLU A 158 -12.47 9.00 18.62
C GLU A 158 -13.77 9.74 18.97
N MET A 159 -14.82 9.51 18.17
CA MET A 159 -16.15 10.09 18.44
C MET A 159 -16.78 9.50 19.71
N ASP A 160 -16.65 8.19 19.95
CA ASP A 160 -17.09 7.56 21.19
C ASP A 160 -16.36 8.17 22.40
N ALA A 161 -15.06 8.43 22.28
CA ALA A 161 -14.27 9.05 23.35
C ALA A 161 -14.72 10.48 23.64
N TYR A 162 -15.04 11.25 22.58
CA TYR A 162 -15.63 12.59 22.70
C TYR A 162 -16.97 12.56 23.45
N ASN A 163 -17.82 11.56 23.16
CA ASN A 163 -19.14 11.41 23.76
C ASN A 163 -19.10 10.98 25.24
N CYS A 164 -18.02 10.37 25.73
CA CYS A 164 -17.87 10.02 27.15
C CYS A 164 -18.00 11.24 28.09
N GLY A 165 -17.80 12.46 27.58
CA GLY A 165 -17.97 13.70 28.34
C GLY A 165 -19.35 14.35 28.24
N LEU A 166 -20.30 13.81 27.46
CA LEU A 166 -21.59 14.45 27.17
C LEU A 166 -22.75 14.01 28.09
N ASP A 167 -22.75 12.78 28.61
CA ASP A 167 -23.86 12.22 29.42
C ASP A 167 -23.50 12.09 30.92
N PHE A 168 -23.26 13.22 31.60
CA PHE A 168 -22.89 13.22 33.01
C PHE A 168 -24.08 13.43 33.96
N GLN A 169 -24.11 12.65 35.04
CA GLN A 169 -24.96 12.88 36.20
C GLN A 169 -24.06 13.27 37.39
N PRO A 170 -24.34 14.38 38.11
CA PRO A 170 -23.51 14.88 39.22
C PRO A 170 -23.23 13.86 40.35
N SER A 171 -24.02 12.78 40.42
CA SER A 171 -23.88 11.68 41.37
C SER A 171 -22.82 10.62 40.99
N GLN A 172 -22.27 10.63 39.76
CA GLN A 172 -21.39 9.59 39.24
C GLN A 172 -19.99 10.08 38.85
N ILE A 173 -19.24 10.57 39.84
CA ILE A 173 -17.95 11.25 39.68
C ILE A 173 -16.87 10.45 38.89
N LYS A 174 -16.95 9.11 38.78
CA LYS A 174 -15.96 8.26 38.05
C LYS A 174 -16.42 7.70 36.70
N ALA A 175 -17.68 7.90 36.30
CA ALA A 175 -18.25 7.23 35.13
C ALA A 175 -17.61 7.68 33.78
N PRO A 176 -17.36 8.98 33.53
CA PRO A 176 -16.70 9.45 32.31
C PRO A 176 -15.29 8.89 32.13
N PHE A 177 -14.54 8.77 33.24
CA PHE A 177 -13.19 8.21 33.23
C PHE A 177 -13.18 6.73 32.77
N ASN A 178 -14.01 5.89 33.39
CA ASN A 178 -14.08 4.47 33.02
C ASN A 178 -14.55 4.25 31.57
N CYS A 179 -15.32 5.19 31.01
CA CYS A 179 -15.73 5.18 29.60
C CYS A 179 -14.51 5.39 28.69
N ALA A 180 -13.74 6.47 28.89
CA ALA A 180 -12.56 6.78 28.08
C ALA A 180 -11.49 5.67 28.14
N TRP A 181 -11.29 5.03 29.31
CA TRP A 181 -10.31 3.95 29.47
C TRP A 181 -10.65 2.70 28.65
N LYS A 182 -11.93 2.28 28.63
CA LYS A 182 -12.38 1.17 27.78
C LYS A 182 -12.21 1.46 26.30
N ILE A 183 -12.34 2.71 25.90
CA ILE A 183 -12.15 3.12 24.51
C ILE A 183 -10.66 3.06 24.16
N LEU A 184 -9.77 3.50 25.06
CA LEU A 184 -8.32 3.36 24.87
C LEU A 184 -7.89 1.90 24.65
N ASP A 185 -8.41 0.95 25.45
CA ASP A 185 -8.12 -0.49 25.26
C ASP A 185 -8.59 -0.99 23.89
N ARG A 186 -9.76 -0.53 23.43
CA ARG A 186 -10.27 -0.86 22.09
C ARG A 186 -9.40 -0.26 20.98
N VAL A 187 -8.97 1.00 21.14
CA VAL A 187 -8.03 1.65 20.20
C VAL A 187 -6.72 0.88 20.11
N MET A 188 -6.16 0.46 21.25
CA MET A 188 -4.92 -0.31 21.30
C MET A 188 -5.08 -1.69 20.64
N THR A 189 -6.20 -2.36 20.88
CA THR A 189 -6.52 -3.65 20.25
C THR A 189 -6.64 -3.51 18.74
N VAL A 190 -7.48 -2.58 18.26
CA VAL A 190 -7.68 -2.31 16.84
C VAL A 190 -6.37 -1.93 16.16
N ARG A 191 -5.57 -1.05 16.79
CA ARG A 191 -4.24 -0.68 16.28
C ARG A 191 -3.33 -1.90 16.18
N SER A 192 -3.22 -2.71 17.24
CA SER A 192 -2.33 -3.89 17.24
C SER A 192 -2.73 -4.90 16.18
N GLU A 193 -4.03 -5.19 16.06
CA GLU A 193 -4.56 -6.11 15.06
C GLU A 193 -4.37 -5.57 13.65
N ALA A 194 -4.65 -4.29 13.41
CA ALA A 194 -4.46 -3.66 12.11
C ALA A 194 -2.98 -3.63 11.72
N VAL A 195 -2.08 -3.27 12.65
CA VAL A 195 -0.63 -3.34 12.39
C VAL A 195 -0.20 -4.76 12.02
N ALA A 196 -0.66 -5.78 12.75
CA ALA A 196 -0.31 -7.17 12.46
C ALA A 196 -0.83 -7.63 11.09
N ARG A 197 -2.09 -7.34 10.75
CA ARG A 197 -2.69 -7.67 9.44
C ARG A 197 -1.96 -6.95 8.30
N ILE A 198 -1.81 -5.62 8.41
CA ILE A 198 -1.11 -4.80 7.41
C ILE A 198 0.33 -5.28 7.24
N TYR A 199 1.03 -5.65 8.32
CA TYR A 199 2.39 -6.17 8.24
C TYR A 199 2.44 -7.50 7.45
N ILE A 200 1.52 -8.43 7.73
CA ILE A 200 1.42 -9.71 6.99
C ILE A 200 1.11 -9.46 5.52
N ASP A 201 0.21 -8.52 5.21
CA ASP A 201 -0.15 -8.18 3.84
C ASP A 201 0.98 -7.45 3.11
N MET A 202 1.76 -6.62 3.81
CA MET A 202 2.95 -5.97 3.25
C MET A 202 4.07 -6.97 2.93
N ILE A 203 4.29 -7.98 3.79
CA ILE A 203 5.19 -9.11 3.46
C ILE A 203 4.66 -9.86 2.23
N SER A 204 3.35 -10.14 2.22
CA SER A 204 2.70 -10.84 1.12
C SER A 204 2.80 -10.04 -0.18
N LEU A 205 2.70 -8.71 -0.13
CA LEU A 205 2.88 -7.82 -1.26
C LEU A 205 4.30 -7.94 -1.84
N GLU A 206 5.35 -7.87 -1.03
CA GLU A 206 6.72 -8.02 -1.52
C GLU A 206 6.95 -9.41 -2.15
N PHE A 207 6.40 -10.47 -1.52
CA PHE A 207 6.48 -11.83 -2.06
C PHE A 207 5.71 -12.00 -3.37
N ILE A 208 4.47 -11.51 -3.44
CA ILE A 208 3.61 -11.56 -4.62
C ILE A 208 4.24 -10.73 -5.74
N LYS A 209 4.74 -9.52 -5.45
CA LYS A 209 5.48 -8.67 -6.40
C LYS A 209 6.67 -9.44 -6.97
N ALA A 210 7.54 -9.99 -6.12
CA ALA A 210 8.72 -10.72 -6.54
C ALA A 210 8.36 -11.96 -7.38
N THR A 211 7.34 -12.71 -6.97
CA THR A 211 6.87 -13.89 -7.69
C THR A 211 6.25 -13.53 -9.04
N ALA A 212 5.44 -12.47 -9.09
CA ALA A 212 4.83 -11.98 -10.32
C ALA A 212 5.90 -11.50 -11.30
N LEU A 213 6.85 -10.66 -10.85
CA LEU A 213 7.97 -10.22 -11.68
C LEU A 213 8.86 -11.38 -12.12
N ARG A 214 9.09 -12.38 -11.26
CA ARG A 214 9.84 -13.58 -11.63
C ARG A 214 9.13 -14.38 -12.72
N LYS A 215 7.81 -14.57 -12.64
CA LYS A 215 7.05 -15.29 -13.68
C LYS A 215 7.16 -14.57 -15.02
N VAL A 216 7.02 -13.25 -15.02
CA VAL A 216 7.20 -12.43 -16.22
C VAL A 216 8.65 -12.50 -16.73
N HIS A 217 9.64 -12.50 -15.85
CA HIS A 217 11.03 -12.62 -16.25
C HIS A 217 11.36 -14.02 -16.80
N VAL A 218 10.79 -15.08 -16.23
CA VAL A 218 10.96 -16.45 -16.70
C VAL A 218 10.32 -16.63 -18.08
N SER A 219 9.12 -16.08 -18.33
CA SER A 219 8.53 -16.12 -19.68
C SER A 219 9.40 -15.42 -20.71
N VAL A 220 10.07 -14.33 -20.31
CA VAL A 220 11.06 -13.63 -21.14
C VAL A 220 12.32 -14.49 -21.36
N ARG A 221 12.84 -15.13 -20.31
CA ARG A 221 14.11 -15.86 -20.38
C ARG A 221 14.00 -17.20 -21.09
N ASP A 222 12.97 -17.98 -20.80
CA ASP A 222 12.86 -19.38 -21.24
C ASP A 222 12.64 -19.51 -22.77
N ARG A 223 12.29 -18.41 -23.45
CA ARG A 223 12.23 -18.35 -24.92
C ARG A 223 13.53 -17.91 -25.60
N PHE A 224 14.66 -17.83 -24.88
CA PHE A 224 15.94 -17.31 -25.42
C PHE A 224 15.75 -15.97 -26.15
N ILE A 225 14.96 -15.06 -25.56
CA ILE A 225 14.59 -13.76 -26.13
C ILE A 225 15.75 -12.92 -26.68
N PRO A 226 16.96 -12.91 -26.07
CA PRO A 226 18.06 -12.20 -26.66
C PRO A 226 18.33 -12.66 -28.10
N ASP A 227 18.20 -13.94 -28.43
CA ASP A 227 18.47 -14.43 -29.79
C ASP A 227 17.24 -14.34 -30.68
N PHE A 228 16.05 -14.60 -30.13
CA PHE A 228 14.78 -14.52 -30.86
C PHE A 228 14.43 -13.10 -31.34
N TYR A 229 14.73 -12.06 -30.54
CA TYR A 229 14.51 -10.65 -30.91
C TYR A 229 15.75 -9.96 -31.49
N ARG A 230 16.91 -10.62 -31.54
CA ARG A 230 18.14 -10.04 -32.11
C ARG A 230 18.06 -9.99 -33.62
N GLU A 231 17.61 -8.85 -34.14
CA GLU A 231 17.52 -8.63 -35.58
C GLU A 231 18.83 -8.86 -36.31
N SER A 232 19.98 -8.48 -35.72
CA SER A 232 21.29 -8.75 -36.31
C SER A 232 21.59 -10.24 -36.47
N GLY A 233 21.10 -11.07 -35.55
CA GLY A 233 21.20 -12.52 -35.65
C GLY A 233 20.28 -13.09 -36.73
N ILE A 234 19.03 -12.62 -36.77
CA ILE A 234 18.06 -13.02 -37.79
C ILE A 234 18.54 -12.60 -39.18
N ASP A 235 18.91 -11.34 -39.36
CA ASP A 235 19.42 -10.80 -40.62
C ASP A 235 20.73 -11.50 -41.03
N GLY A 236 21.62 -11.79 -40.09
CA GLY A 236 22.84 -12.56 -40.34
C GLY A 236 22.55 -14.00 -40.81
N TRP A 237 21.61 -14.69 -40.16
CA TRP A 237 21.19 -16.02 -40.58
C TRP A 237 20.54 -16.00 -41.97
N LEU A 238 19.65 -15.05 -42.22
CA LEU A 238 19.01 -14.86 -43.53
C LEU A 238 20.06 -14.60 -44.61
N ASN A 239 21.06 -13.75 -44.36
CA ASN A 239 22.12 -13.48 -45.34
C ASN A 239 23.00 -14.70 -45.65
N VAL A 240 23.19 -15.62 -44.70
CA VAL A 240 24.04 -16.81 -44.89
C VAL A 240 23.28 -17.95 -45.57
N TYR A 241 22.03 -18.18 -45.15
CA TYR A 241 21.26 -19.37 -45.54
C TYR A 241 20.12 -19.09 -46.53
N CYS A 242 19.72 -17.82 -46.65
CA CYS A 242 18.76 -17.32 -47.63
C CYS A 242 19.34 -16.10 -48.38
N PRO A 243 20.56 -16.19 -48.95
CA PRO A 243 21.18 -15.07 -49.66
C PRO A 243 20.31 -14.66 -50.85
N GLU A 244 20.17 -13.36 -51.10
CA GLU A 244 19.48 -12.81 -52.28
C GLU A 244 20.23 -13.05 -53.60
#